data_AF-A0A6L3EXV6-F1
#
_entry.id   AF-A0A6L3EXV6-F1
#
_cell.length_a   1.000
_cell.length_b   1.000
_cell.length_c   1.000
_cell.angle_alpha   90.00
_cell.angle_beta   90.00
_cell.angle_gamma   90.00
#
_symmetry.space_group_name_H-M   'P 1'
#
loop_
_entity.id
_entity.type
_entity.pdbx_description
1 polymer ?
#
loop_
_entity_poly.entity_id
_entity_poly.type
_entity_poly.pdbx_seq_one_letter_code
_entity_poly.pdbx_strand_id
1 'polypeptide(L)' 'MAVLDDEIRLWTKRRRDLFAAFFEEAGRENPEDEAYLLYSLIEGTIQQYLLEPDRYPLQTIVNRIIE' A
#
# COMPACT_ATOMS: atom_id res chain seq x y z
N MET A 1 -17.85 8.64 12.94
CA MET A 1 -16.77 8.12 12.07
C MET A 1 -16.47 6.72 12.55
N ALA A 2 -16.81 5.69 11.77
CA ALA A 2 -16.53 4.32 12.17
C ALA A 2 -14.99 4.13 12.17
N VAL A 3 -14.43 3.70 13.29
CA VAL A 3 -13.01 3.37 13.40
C VAL A 3 -12.88 1.87 13.16
N LEU A 4 -11.89 1.47 12.37
CA LEU A 4 -11.57 0.07 12.14
C LEU A 4 -11.23 -0.63 13.47
N ASP A 5 -11.57 -1.92 13.55
CA ASP A 5 -11.23 -2.76 14.70
C ASP A 5 -9.72 -2.75 14.99
N ASP A 6 -9.36 -2.92 16.27
CA ASP A 6 -8.00 -2.86 16.79
C ASP A 6 -7.05 -3.83 16.08
N GLU A 7 -7.53 -5.02 15.73
CA GLU A 7 -6.74 -6.01 15.01
C GLU A 7 -6.40 -5.53 13.60
N ILE A 8 -7.38 -4.98 12.89
CA ILE A 8 -7.20 -4.43 11.53
C ILE A 8 -6.22 -3.25 11.57
N ARG A 9 -6.34 -2.38 12.58
CA ARG A 9 -5.42 -1.25 12.76
C ARG A 9 -3.99 -1.72 13.01
N LEU A 10 -3.81 -2.70 13.90
CA LEU A 10 -2.48 -3.24 14.23
C LEU A 10 -1.85 -3.94 13.02
N TRP A 11 -2.63 -4.74 12.29
CA TRP A 11 -2.16 -5.45 11.11
C TRP A 11 -1.73 -4.48 9.99
N THR A 12 -2.55 -3.47 9.75
CA THR A 12 -2.27 -2.39 8.79
C THR A 12 -1.00 -1.63 9.18
N LYS A 13 -0.84 -1.30 10.47
CA LYS A 13 0.36 -0.63 10.99
C LYS A 13 1.61 -1.48 10.74
N ARG A 14 1.60 -2.76 11.10
CA ARG A 14 2.77 -3.66 10.96
C ARG A 14 3.28 -3.76 9.52
N ARG A 15 2.36 -3.78 8.54
CA ARG A 15 2.75 -3.77 7.10
C ARG A 15 3.43 -2.47 6.71
N ARG A 16 2.92 -1.32 7.16
CA ARG A 16 3.56 -0.02 6.88
C ARG A 16 4.90 0.11 7.60
N ASP A 17 4.99 -0.34 8.84
CA ASP A 17 6.26 -0.34 9.59
C ASP A 17 7.34 -1.14 8.83
N LEU A 18 6.97 -2.28 8.22
CA LEU A 18 7.87 -3.05 7.38
C LEU A 18 8.32 -2.27 6.13
N PHE A 19 7.42 -1.57 5.44
CA PHE A 19 7.78 -0.74 4.29
C PHE A 19 8.70 0.42 4.69
N ALA A 20 8.42 1.07 5.82
CA ALA A 20 9.24 2.15 6.34
C ALA A 20 10.66 1.66 6.65
N ALA A 21 10.81 0.47 7.25
CA ALA A 21 12.12 -0.13 7.49
C ALA A 21 12.90 -0.35 6.17
N PHE A 22 12.26 -0.84 5.11
CA PHE A 22 12.93 -0.98 3.81
C PHE A 22 13.31 0.36 3.18
N PHE A 23 12.48 1.39 3.32
CA PHE A 23 12.82 2.72 2.81
C PHE A 23 13.94 3.39 3.62
N GLU A 24 14.01 3.13 4.93
CA GLU A 24 15.11 3.56 5.79
C GLU A 24 16.43 2.86 5.40
N GLU A 25 16.41 1.54 5.21
CA GLU A 25 17.57 0.77 4.72
C GLU A 25 18.05 1.26 3.35
N ALA A 26 17.13 1.71 2.50
CA ALA A 26 17.43 2.31 1.20
C ALA A 26 17.91 3.78 1.26
N GLY A 27 17.97 4.39 2.45
CA GLY A 27 18.43 5.76 2.65
C GLY A 27 17.46 6.85 2.18
N ARG A 28 16.15 6.57 2.16
CA ARG A 28 15.13 7.58 1.84
C ARG A 28 15.04 8.62 2.94
N GLU A 29 14.79 9.88 2.55
CA GLU A 29 14.73 11.02 3.49
C GLU A 29 13.51 10.94 4.42
N ASN A 30 12.37 10.45 3.92
CA ASN A 30 11.12 10.33 4.71
C ASN A 30 10.50 8.91 4.56
N PRO A 31 11.07 7.88 5.21
CA PRO A 31 10.64 6.49 5.03
C PRO A 31 9.17 6.22 5.39
N GLU A 32 8.63 6.95 6.37
CA GLU A 32 7.22 6.82 6.78
C GLU A 32 6.27 7.32 5.69
N ASP A 33 6.55 8.48 5.09
CA ASP A 33 5.73 9.04 4.01
C ASP A 33 5.75 8.14 2.77
N GLU A 34 6.93 7.61 2.43
CA GLU A 34 7.10 6.65 1.34
C GLU A 34 6.32 5.34 1.62
N ALA A 35 6.32 4.87 2.87
CA ALA A 35 5.53 3.72 3.29
C ALA A 35 4.03 3.96 3.18
N TYR A 36 3.55 5.16 3.54
CA TYR A 36 2.15 5.54 3.34
C TYR A 36 1.80 5.57 1.86
N LEU A 37 2.64 6.19 1.03
CA LEU A 37 2.43 6.27 -0.41
C LEU A 37 2.34 4.89 -1.06
N LEU A 38 3.30 4.00 -0.77
CA LEU A 38 3.31 2.63 -1.28
C LEU A 38 2.07 1.85 -0.82
N TYR A 39 1.71 1.96 0.47
CA TYR A 39 0.52 1.29 0.99
C TYR A 39 -0.75 1.77 0.29
N SER A 40 -0.88 3.09 0.07
CA SER A 40 -2.01 3.68 -0.67
C SER A 40 -2.08 3.20 -2.13
N LEU A 41 -0.95 3.05 -2.81
CA LEU A 41 -0.91 2.52 -4.18
C LEU A 41 -1.38 1.06 -4.24
N ILE A 42 -0.89 0.22 -3.32
CA ILE A 42 -1.28 -1.20 -3.24
C ILE A 42 -2.77 -1.33 -2.93
N GLU A 43 -3.25 -0.67 -1.87
CA GLU A 43 -4.66 -0.74 -1.48
C GLU A 43 -5.58 -0.16 -2.57
N GLY A 44 -5.20 0.97 -3.17
CA GLY A 44 -5.97 1.55 -4.28
C GLY A 44 -6.07 0.59 -5.47
N THR A 45 -4.97 -0.09 -5.82
CA THR A 45 -4.94 -1.10 -6.89
C THR A 45 -5.86 -2.28 -6.58
N ILE A 46 -5.81 -2.80 -5.34
CA ILE A 46 -6.66 -3.90 -4.88
C ILE A 46 -8.14 -3.48 -4.94
N GLN A 47 -8.47 -2.29 -4.40
CA GLN A 47 -9.84 -1.80 -4.38
C GLN A 47 -10.43 -1.64 -5.78
N GLN A 48 -9.66 -1.06 -6.72
CA GLN A 48 -10.12 -0.89 -8.10
C GLN A 48 -10.30 -2.23 -8.81
N TYR A 49 -9.42 -3.21 -8.58
CA TYR A 49 -9.60 -4.58 -9.09
C TYR A 49 -10.86 -5.24 -8.53
N LEU A 50 -11.13 -5.10 -7.23
CA LEU A 50 -12.31 -5.70 -6.61
C LEU A 50 -13.64 -5.08 -7.11
N LEU A 51 -13.63 -3.82 -7.55
CA LEU A 51 -14.82 -3.16 -8.12
C LEU A 51 -15.16 -3.70 -9.52
N GLU A 52 -14.17 -3.92 -10.38
CA GLU A 52 -14.38 -4.36 -11.77
C GLU A 52 -13.32 -5.41 -12.19
N PRO A 53 -13.34 -6.63 -11.64
CA PRO A 53 -12.25 -7.61 -11.84
C PRO A 53 -12.06 -8.04 -13.30
N ASP A 54 -13.14 -8.06 -14.08
CA ASP A 54 -13.12 -8.44 -15.50
C ASP A 54 -12.59 -7.32 -16.43
N ARG A 55 -12.52 -6.08 -15.94
CA ARG A 55 -12.17 -4.89 -16.75
C ARG A 55 -10.93 -4.17 -16.26
N TYR A 56 -10.60 -4.29 -14.98
CA TYR A 56 -9.46 -3.62 -14.39
C TYR A 56 -8.15 -4.24 -14.92
N PRO A 57 -7.27 -3.46 -15.57
CA PRO A 57 -6.06 -3.99 -16.20
C PRO A 57 -4.95 -4.20 -15.17
N LEU A 58 -5.14 -5.15 -14.24
CA LEU A 58 -4.30 -5.35 -13.07
C LEU A 58 -2.81 -5.45 -13.42
N GLN A 59 -2.46 -6.31 -14.38
CA GLN A 59 -1.06 -6.51 -14.77
C GLN A 59 -0.42 -5.23 -15.30
N THR A 60 -1.14 -4.46 -16.12
CA THR A 60 -0.65 -3.19 -16.67
C THR A 60 -0.41 -2.16 -15.56
N ILE A 61 -1.33 -2.06 -14.59
CA ILE A 61 -1.16 -1.13 -13.47
C ILE A 61 0.00 -1.54 -12.56
N VAL A 62 0.12 -2.82 -12.24
CA VAL A 62 1.23 -3.33 -11.43
C VAL A 62 2.58 -3.05 -12.09
N ASN A 63 2.71 -3.27 -13.40
CA ASN A 63 3.94 -2.96 -14.12
C ASN A 63 4.29 -1.47 -14.00
N ARG A 64 3.31 -0.58 -14.16
CA ARG A 64 3.52 0.88 -14.04
C ARG A 64 3.86 1.37 -12.62
N ILE A 65 3.53 0.60 -11.59
CA ILE A 65 3.89 0.94 -10.20
C ILE A 65 5.35 0.57 -9.91
N ILE A 66 5.87 -0.47 -10.59
CA ILE A 66 7.23 -1.00 -10.38
C ILE A 66 8.27 -0.27 -11.25
N GLU A 67 7.87 0.27 -12.40
CA GLU A 67 8.68 1.09 -13.32
C GLU A 67 9.02 2.48 -12.77
#